data_AF-A0A965SMV8-F1
#
_entry.id   AF-A0A965SMV8-F1
#
_cell.length_a   1.000
_cell.length_b   1.000
_cell.length_c   1.000
_cell.angle_alpha   90.00
_cell.angle_beta   90.00
_cell.angle_gamma   90.00
#
_symmetry.space_group_name_H-M   'P 1'
#
loop_
_entity.id
_entity.type
_entity.pdbx_description
1 polymer ?
#
loop_
_entity_poly.entity_id
_entity_poly.type
_entity_poly.pdbx_seq_one_letter_code
_entity_poly.pdbx_strand_id
1 'polypeptide(L)'
;MNKDLIHWESQATTKSNSNTGLRYQNQMKEGFYIMLLARINTNERAFYFLGRATYLKHELETPMAITGQLNPPLPGDLYANFAAAVA
;
A
#
# COMPACT_ATOMS: atom_id res chain seq x y z
N MET A 1 10.50 -9.63 -0.17
CA MET A 1 9.71 -8.67 0.62
C MET A 1 10.64 -7.84 1.49
N ASN A 2 10.26 -6.60 1.78
CA ASN A 2 10.95 -5.71 2.70
C ASN A 2 9.92 -5.26 3.76
N LYS A 3 10.29 -5.23 5.04
CA LYS A 3 9.41 -4.82 6.14
C LYS A 3 9.00 -3.34 6.08
N ASP A 4 9.80 -2.51 5.41
CA ASP A 4 9.61 -1.06 5.33
C ASP A 4 8.86 -0.64 4.07
N LEU A 5 8.91 -1.45 3.01
CA LEU A 5 8.36 -1.12 1.70
C LEU A 5 7.22 -2.06 1.33
N ILE A 6 6.14 -1.47 0.85
CA ILE A 6 4.97 -2.20 0.38
C ILE A 6 4.58 -1.72 -1.01
N HIS A 7 4.19 -2.70 -1.82
CA HIS A 7 3.68 -2.48 -3.15
C HIS A 7 2.17 -2.72 -3.16
N TRP A 8 1.41 -1.84 -3.82
CA TRP A 8 0.00 -2.07 -4.08
C TRP A 8 -0.40 -1.48 -5.43
N GLU A 9 -1.37 -2.12 -6.08
CA GLU A 9 -2.04 -1.54 -7.24
C GLU A 9 -3.25 -0.73 -6.79
N SER A 10 -3.42 0.46 -7.39
CA SER A 10 -4.66 1.21 -7.27
C SER A 10 -5.82 0.49 -7.97
N GLN A 11 -7.05 0.97 -7.78
CA GLN A 11 -8.20 0.42 -8.50
C GLN A 11 -8.00 0.53 -10.02
N ALA A 12 -8.47 -0.45 -10.78
CA ALA A 12 -8.18 -0.65 -12.20
C ALA A 12 -8.28 0.60 -13.10
N THR A 13 -9.20 1.52 -12.82
CA THR A 13 -9.45 2.73 -13.62
C THR A 13 -8.71 3.98 -13.11
N THR A 14 -7.96 3.86 -12.00
CA THR A 14 -7.22 4.98 -11.41
C THR A 14 -6.02 5.31 -12.28
N LYS A 15 -6.12 6.44 -12.99
CA LYS A 15 -5.01 7.03 -13.73
C LYS A 15 -4.13 7.86 -12.81
N SER A 16 -2.83 7.92 -13.03
CA SER A 16 -1.93 8.81 -12.29
C SER A 16 -2.40 10.27 -12.29
N ASN A 17 -2.89 10.75 -13.42
CA ASN A 17 -3.35 12.13 -13.61
C ASN A 17 -4.81 12.37 -13.22
N SER A 18 -5.51 11.35 -12.70
CA SER A 18 -6.85 11.53 -12.13
C SER A 18 -6.77 12.21 -10.76
N ASN A 19 -7.88 12.75 -10.26
CA ASN A 19 -7.92 13.34 -8.91
C ASN A 19 -7.42 12.36 -7.83
N THR A 20 -7.77 11.07 -7.94
CA THR A 20 -7.30 10.03 -7.01
C THR A 20 -5.80 9.77 -7.16
N GLY A 21 -5.30 9.70 -8.39
CA GLY A 21 -3.88 9.48 -8.66
C GLY A 21 -3.00 10.66 -8.19
N LEU A 22 -3.44 11.88 -8.45
CA LEU A 22 -2.79 13.10 -7.97
C LEU A 22 -2.84 13.18 -6.45
N ARG A 23 -3.93 12.76 -5.81
CA ARG A 23 -4.02 12.67 -4.37
C ARG A 23 -2.92 11.77 -3.80
N TYR A 24 -2.73 10.56 -4.34
CA TYR A 24 -1.61 9.70 -3.91
C TYR A 24 -0.25 10.38 -4.07
N GLN A 25 0.00 11.00 -5.22
CA GLN A 25 1.27 11.68 -5.51
C GLN A 25 1.52 12.89 -4.60
N ASN A 26 0.48 13.64 -4.28
CA ASN A 26 0.54 14.84 -3.46
C ASN A 26 0.30 14.58 -1.97
N GLN A 27 0.33 13.31 -1.52
CA GLN A 27 -0.04 12.93 -0.15
C GLN A 27 0.53 13.85 0.93
N MET A 28 1.85 14.07 0.90
CA MET A 28 2.54 14.90 1.91
C MET A 28 2.15 16.37 1.82
N LYS A 29 1.87 16.88 0.61
CA LYS A 29 1.43 18.26 0.38
C LYS A 29 -0.01 18.49 0.84
N GLU A 30 -0.88 17.51 0.62
CA GLU A 30 -2.30 17.57 0.99
C GLU A 30 -2.56 17.17 2.46
N GLY A 31 -1.57 16.60 3.14
CA GLY A 31 -1.60 16.35 4.59
C GLY A 31 -2.50 15.19 5.02
N PHE A 32 -2.89 14.30 4.10
CA PHE A 32 -3.69 13.12 4.44
C PHE A 32 -2.83 11.87 4.66
N TYR A 33 -3.43 10.86 5.30
CA TYR A 33 -2.76 9.59 5.60
C TYR A 33 -3.24 8.46 4.70
N ILE A 34 -2.31 7.69 4.15
CA ILE A 34 -2.58 6.40 3.52
C ILE A 34 -2.50 5.35 4.63
N MET A 35 -3.59 4.64 4.87
CA MET A 35 -3.69 3.55 5.84
C MET A 35 -3.82 2.25 5.08
N LEU A 36 -2.93 1.29 5.34
CA LEU A 36 -2.93 0.02 4.62
C LEU A 36 -3.59 -1.07 5.47
N LEU A 37 -4.59 -1.71 4.86
CA LEU A 37 -5.30 -2.83 5.43
C LEU A 37 -5.17 -4.02 4.47
N ALA A 38 -4.80 -5.18 5.01
CA ALA A 38 -4.65 -6.40 4.22
C ALA A 38 -5.25 -7.60 4.95
N ARG A 39 -5.56 -8.63 4.17
CA ARG A 39 -5.93 -9.96 4.64
C ARG A 39 -5.07 -10.98 3.93
N ILE A 40 -4.77 -12.09 4.60
CA ILE A 40 -3.85 -13.09 4.07
C ILE A 40 -4.47 -13.80 2.86
N ASN A 41 -5.77 -14.04 2.90
CA ASN A 41 -6.53 -14.67 1.83
C ASN A 41 -7.95 -14.09 1.77
N THR A 42 -8.69 -14.45 0.72
CA THR A 42 -10.04 -13.92 0.46
C THR A 42 -11.14 -14.49 1.37
N ASN A 43 -10.86 -15.60 2.07
CA ASN A 43 -11.81 -16.25 2.98
C ASN A 43 -11.86 -15.55 4.35
N GLU A 44 -10.82 -14.80 4.71
CA GLU A 44 -10.80 -14.00 5.93
C GLU A 44 -11.70 -12.77 5.80
N ARG A 45 -12.52 -12.55 6.85
CA ARG A 45 -13.37 -11.36 6.99
C ARG A 45 -12.64 -10.18 7.63
N ALA A 46 -11.71 -10.45 8.54
CA ALA A 46 -10.97 -9.42 9.26
C ALA A 46 -9.79 -8.92 8.42
N PHE A 47 -9.43 -7.65 8.61
CA PHE A 47 -8.25 -7.05 8.03
C PHE A 47 -7.22 -6.76 9.13
N TYR A 48 -5.95 -6.98 8.81
CA TYR A 48 -4.82 -6.48 9.56
C TYR A 48 -4.55 -5.04 9.15
N PHE A 49 -4.38 -4.16 10.13
CA PHE A 49 -3.82 -2.84 9.88
C PHE A 49 -2.29 -2.96 9.81
N LEU A 50 -1.73 -2.74 8.63
CA LEU A 50 -0.28 -2.86 8.39
C LEU A 50 0.49 -1.61 8.83
N GLY A 51 -0.21 -0.50 9.01
CA GLY A 51 0.36 0.79 9.37
C GLY A 51 0.03 1.89 8.38
N ARG A 52 0.56 3.08 8.67
CA ARG A 52 0.50 4.23 7.77
C ARG A 52 1.60 4.12 6.72
N ALA A 53 1.28 4.42 5.47
CA ALA A 53 2.25 4.49 4.39
C ALA A 53 2.50 5.93 3.93
N THR A 54 3.73 6.18 3.51
CA THR A 54 4.14 7.35 2.75
C THR A 54 4.32 6.93 1.29
N TYR A 55 3.62 7.59 0.38
CA TYR A 55 3.80 7.40 -1.06
C TYR A 55 5.26 7.73 -1.44
N LEU A 56 5.91 6.84 -2.20
CA LEU A 56 7.27 7.07 -2.73
C LEU A 56 7.25 7.26 -4.25
N LYS A 57 6.72 6.28 -4.98
CA LYS A 57 6.71 6.27 -6.46
C LYS A 57 5.61 5.36 -7.01
N HIS A 58 5.37 5.46 -8.31
CA HIS A 58 4.64 4.46 -9.10
C HIS A 58 5.39 4.16 -10.41
N GLU A 59 5.08 3.02 -11.04
CA GLU A 59 5.69 2.60 -12.32
C GLU A 59 4.67 2.44 -13.46
N LEU A 60 3.43 2.05 -13.15
CA LEU A 60 2.32 2.00 -14.11
C LEU A 60 1.40 3.20 -13.94
N GLU A 61 0.72 3.57 -15.02
CA GLU A 61 -0.16 4.73 -15.07
C GLU A 61 -1.63 4.36 -14.80
N THR A 62 -2.09 3.16 -15.18
CA THR A 62 -3.49 2.71 -15.04
C THR A 62 -3.62 1.18 -15.03
N PRO A 63 -3.95 0.54 -13.89
CA PRO A 63 -3.92 1.13 -12.56
C PRO A 63 -2.49 1.56 -12.18
N MET A 64 -2.38 2.53 -11.29
CA MET A 64 -1.08 2.88 -10.71
C MET A 64 -0.51 1.72 -9.91
N ALA A 65 0.73 1.32 -10.22
CA ALA A 65 1.50 0.33 -9.46
C ALA A 65 2.40 1.07 -8.46
N ILE A 66 1.94 1.24 -7.22
CA ILE A 66 2.49 2.17 -6.24
C ILE A 66 3.45 1.45 -5.28
N THR A 67 4.58 2.10 -4.98
CA THR A 67 5.45 1.75 -3.86
C THR A 67 5.32 2.81 -2.78
N GLY A 68 5.10 2.37 -1.54
CA GLY A 68 5.10 3.24 -0.37
C GLY A 68 5.93 2.67 0.78
N GLN A 69 6.30 3.55 1.70
CA GLN A 69 7.05 3.23 2.90
C GLN A 69 6.15 3.19 4.12
N LEU A 70 6.14 2.07 4.85
CA LEU A 70 5.45 1.93 6.12
C LEU A 70 6.18 2.71 7.23
N ASN A 71 5.40 3.36 8.09
CA ASN A 71 5.90 4.03 9.28
C ASN A 71 4.92 3.84 10.46
N PRO A 72 5.25 2.99 11.45
CA PRO A 72 6.49 2.19 11.59
C PRO A 72 6.56 1.01 10.60
N PRO A 73 7.72 0.32 10.50
CA PRO A 73 7.88 -0.90 9.69
C PRO A 73 6.88 -1.99 10.09
N LEU A 74 6.60 -2.92 9.18
CA LEU A 74 5.71 -4.04 9.47
C LEU A 74 6.26 -4.87 10.65
N PRO A 75 5.43 -5.18 11.67
CA PRO A 75 5.81 -6.09 12.75
C PRO A 75 6.32 -7.44 12.25
N GLY A 76 7.29 -8.03 12.94
CA GLY A 76 8.00 -9.23 12.46
C GLY A 76 7.10 -10.46 12.30
N ASP A 77 6.12 -10.62 13.18
CA ASP A 77 5.09 -11.66 13.12
C ASP A 77 4.17 -11.48 11.90
N LEU A 78 3.68 -10.25 11.65
CA LEU A 78 2.91 -9.95 10.44
C LEU A 78 3.75 -10.14 9.19
N TYR A 79 5.01 -9.70 9.19
CA TYR A 79 5.91 -9.90 8.06
C TYR A 79 6.10 -11.38 7.73
N ALA A 80 6.34 -12.23 8.74
CA ALA A 80 6.47 -13.66 8.55
C ALA A 80 5.19 -14.28 7.96
N ASN A 81 4.02 -13.92 8.49
CA ASN A 81 2.73 -14.42 8.03
C ASN A 81 2.44 -14.05 6.56
N PHE A 82 2.61 -12.78 6.20
CA PHE A 82 2.38 -12.32 4.83
C PHE A 82 3.46 -12.82 3.86
N ALA A 83 4.70 -12.96 4.29
CA ALA A 83 5.76 -13.51 3.43
C ALA A 83 5.53 -14.97 3.08
N ALA A 84 5.03 -15.78 4.03
CA ALA A 84 4.67 -17.16 3.77
C ALA A 84 3.48 -17.31 2.80
N ALA A 85 2.59 -16.31 2.73
CA ALA A 85 1.40 -16.34 1.88
C ALA A 85 1.65 -15.92 0.42
N VAL A 86 2.81 -15.33 0.12
CA VAL A 86 3.20 -14.87 -1.22
C VAL A 86 4.21 -15.83 -1.89
N ALA A 87 4.71 -16.82 -1.15
CA ALA A 87 5.58 -17.90 -1.64
C ALA A 87 4.76 -19.06 -2.22
#